data_AF-A0A3S7QGN7-F1
#
_entry.id   AF-A0A3S7QGN7-F1
#
_cell.length_a   1.000
_cell.length_b   1.000
_cell.length_c   1.000
_cell.angle_alpha   90.00
_cell.angle_beta   90.00
_cell.angle_gamma   90.00
#
_symmetry.space_group_name_H-M   'P 1'
#
loop_
_entity.id
_entity.type
_entity.pdbx_description
1 polymer ?
#
loop_
_entity_poly.entity_id
_entity_poly.type
_entity_poly.pdbx_seq_one_letter_code
_entity_poly.pdbx_strand_id
1 'polypeptide(L)'
;MANNFISEQFSAMCRDLTSLSSLIKRLPPRYAKVAAIPPTRKGMENEAINRIVVTEQTGREALELAAHSYRDLHINPDYSQKSARRTVGVLWFSPSRIGVADEIAATVERINAAKAGIEEFIISTYPTRQERFEALRAECPGVMTLHLYRQIRCYANGDIDSIRFTWQRKDSLKRPVKEELLQRIREELERSGPDYQLPLEQLIQKIANTPEPYLRERREVKVQPVANIMAAGELKTVTAPMPLIVLQDKDIQLKLLRNFDASEQRKTRSDKAASEILGTFGGITIESFPG
;
A
#
# COMPACT_ATOMS: atom_id res chain seq x y z
N MET A 1 32.56 0.02 -7.35
CA MET A 1 32.24 -0.93 -6.26
C MET A 1 30.79 -0.84 -5.76
N ALA A 2 29.93 0.05 -6.29
CA ALA A 2 28.51 0.17 -5.90
C ALA A 2 27.54 -0.76 -6.68
N ASN A 3 27.97 -1.32 -7.82
CA ASN A 3 27.10 -2.05 -8.76
C ASN A 3 26.59 -3.43 -8.31
N ASN A 4 26.90 -3.92 -7.11
CA ASN A 4 26.42 -5.25 -6.66
C ASN A 4 25.50 -5.20 -5.43
N PHE A 5 25.32 -4.04 -4.79
CA PHE A 5 24.57 -3.99 -3.54
C PHE A 5 23.09 -4.35 -3.73
N ILE A 6 22.43 -3.75 -4.74
CA ILE A 6 20.99 -3.98 -4.99
C ILE A 6 20.74 -5.45 -5.33
N SER A 7 21.53 -6.02 -6.25
CA SER A 7 21.38 -7.41 -6.70
C SER A 7 21.71 -8.42 -5.60
N GLU A 8 22.72 -8.16 -4.76
CA GLU A 8 23.05 -8.97 -3.59
C GLU A 8 21.91 -8.99 -2.56
N GLN A 9 21.41 -7.81 -2.18
CA GLN A 9 20.29 -7.68 -1.23
C GLN A 9 19.03 -8.32 -1.78
N PHE A 10 18.73 -8.12 -3.07
CA PHE A 10 17.57 -8.71 -3.72
C PHE A 10 17.66 -10.25 -3.76
N SER A 11 18.84 -10.78 -4.07
CA SER A 11 19.09 -12.22 -4.07
C SER A 11 18.98 -12.83 -2.67
N ALA A 12 19.53 -12.16 -1.65
CA ALA A 12 19.39 -12.57 -0.25
C ALA A 12 17.93 -12.58 0.20
N MET A 13 17.19 -11.51 -0.08
CA MET A 13 15.76 -11.40 0.17
C MET A 13 14.97 -12.53 -0.51
N CYS A 14 15.28 -12.87 -1.77
CA CYS A 14 14.58 -13.94 -2.48
C CYS A 14 14.84 -15.33 -1.88
N ARG A 15 16.06 -15.59 -1.39
CA ARG A 15 16.37 -16.81 -0.64
C ARG A 15 15.57 -16.88 0.66
N ASP A 16 15.60 -15.82 1.47
CA ASP A 16 14.84 -15.79 2.74
C ASP A 16 13.33 -15.89 2.51
N LEU A 17 12.77 -15.27 1.45
CA LEU A 17 11.36 -15.43 1.07
C LEU A 17 11.01 -16.88 0.71
N THR A 18 11.94 -17.61 0.08
CA THR A 18 11.77 -19.03 -0.24
C THR A 18 11.83 -19.89 1.03
N SER A 19 12.74 -19.58 1.95
CA SER A 19 12.84 -20.23 3.27
C SER A 19 11.57 -19.99 4.08
N LEU A 20 11.12 -18.74 4.21
CA LEU A 20 9.88 -18.38 4.91
C LEU A 20 8.68 -19.11 4.32
N SER A 21 8.55 -19.12 2.99
CA SER A 21 7.49 -19.87 2.30
C SER A 21 7.52 -21.36 2.65
N SER A 22 8.71 -21.96 2.74
CA SER A 22 8.85 -23.38 3.06
C SER A 22 8.51 -23.68 4.51
N LEU A 23 8.92 -22.80 5.44
CA LEU A 23 8.57 -22.88 6.86
C LEU A 23 7.05 -22.81 7.04
N ILE A 24 6.41 -21.71 6.62
CA ILE A 24 5.00 -21.48 6.95
C ILE A 24 4.05 -22.54 6.36
N LYS A 25 4.38 -23.11 5.18
CA LYS A 25 3.54 -24.13 4.53
C LYS A 25 3.54 -25.48 5.24
N ARG A 26 4.58 -25.78 6.03
CA ARG A 26 4.74 -27.07 6.73
C ARG A 26 4.22 -27.04 8.16
N LEU A 27 3.95 -25.85 8.69
CA LEU A 27 3.57 -25.67 10.09
C LEU A 27 2.06 -25.78 10.27
N PRO A 28 1.58 -26.38 11.37
CA PRO A 28 0.17 -26.35 11.74
C PRO A 28 -0.18 -24.97 12.33
N PRO A 29 -0.98 -24.14 11.63
CA PRO A 29 -1.39 -22.86 12.18
C PRO A 29 -2.46 -23.09 13.26
N ARG A 30 -2.47 -22.26 14.31
CA ARG A 30 -3.63 -22.19 15.20
C ARG A 30 -4.84 -21.63 14.45
N TYR A 31 -4.57 -20.68 13.55
CA TYR A 31 -5.55 -20.08 12.68
C TYR A 31 -4.87 -19.56 11.42
N ALA A 32 -5.42 -19.85 10.25
CA ALA A 32 -4.95 -19.26 9.00
C ALA A 32 -6.17 -18.93 8.15
N LYS A 33 -6.36 -17.64 7.87
CA LYS A 33 -7.37 -17.17 6.94
C LYS A 33 -6.88 -15.95 6.19
N VAL A 34 -6.95 -16.04 4.86
CA VAL A 34 -6.50 -14.98 3.96
C VAL A 34 -7.42 -14.88 2.77
N ALA A 35 -7.47 -13.73 2.13
CA ALA A 35 -8.24 -13.50 0.92
C ALA A 35 -7.42 -12.68 -0.06
N ALA A 36 -7.32 -13.16 -1.30
CA ALA A 36 -6.79 -12.36 -2.39
C ALA A 36 -7.80 -11.26 -2.73
N ILE A 37 -7.32 -10.02 -2.83
CA ILE A 37 -8.12 -8.93 -3.36
C ILE A 37 -7.98 -8.97 -4.88
N PRO A 38 -9.10 -8.95 -5.64
CA PRO A 38 -9.06 -8.92 -7.10
C PRO A 38 -8.08 -7.86 -7.62
N PRO A 39 -7.05 -8.27 -8.39
CA PRO A 39 -6.07 -7.33 -8.91
C PRO A 39 -6.70 -6.43 -9.98
N THR A 40 -6.25 -5.17 -10.03
CA THR A 40 -6.67 -4.24 -11.09
C THR A 40 -6.09 -4.71 -12.42
N ARG A 41 -6.93 -4.92 -13.44
CA ARG A 41 -6.48 -5.22 -14.80
C ARG A 41 -5.76 -4.03 -15.42
N LYS A 42 -4.85 -4.30 -16.35
CA LYS A 42 -4.17 -3.25 -17.12
C LYS A 42 -5.20 -2.40 -17.88
N GLY A 43 -5.08 -1.07 -17.82
CA GLY A 43 -6.01 -0.13 -18.45
C GLY A 43 -7.19 0.28 -17.56
N MET A 44 -7.48 -0.49 -16.50
CA MET A 44 -8.61 -0.23 -15.59
C MET A 44 -8.19 0.61 -14.37
N GLU A 45 -7.02 1.25 -14.41
CA GLU A 45 -6.47 2.00 -13.29
C GLU A 45 -7.32 3.19 -12.86
N ASN A 46 -8.12 3.75 -13.76
CA ASN A 46 -8.95 4.91 -13.47
C ASN A 46 -10.41 4.54 -13.16
N GLU A 47 -10.78 3.27 -13.27
CA GLU A 47 -12.14 2.84 -12.98
C GLU A 47 -12.44 2.94 -11.48
N ALA A 48 -13.67 3.40 -11.21
CA ALA A 48 -14.24 3.45 -9.88
C ALA A 48 -14.43 2.03 -9.33
N ILE A 49 -14.03 1.83 -8.08
CA ILE A 49 -14.24 0.56 -7.40
C ILE A 49 -15.58 0.64 -6.68
N ASN A 50 -16.60 0.00 -7.24
CA ASN A 50 -17.94 -0.02 -6.64
C ASN A 50 -18.13 -1.18 -5.68
N ARG A 51 -17.58 -2.36 -5.99
CA ARG A 51 -17.71 -3.57 -5.18
C ARG A 51 -16.45 -4.39 -5.20
N ILE A 52 -16.09 -4.97 -4.06
CA ILE A 52 -15.04 -5.99 -3.97
C ILE A 52 -15.61 -7.20 -3.23
N VAL A 53 -15.62 -8.35 -3.89
CA VAL A 53 -15.96 -9.63 -3.26
C VAL A 53 -14.70 -10.21 -2.65
N VAL A 54 -14.78 -10.59 -1.38
CA VAL A 54 -13.69 -11.18 -0.61
C VAL A 54 -14.02 -12.65 -0.37
N THR A 55 -13.21 -13.53 -0.95
CA THR A 55 -13.32 -14.98 -0.75
C THR A 55 -12.18 -15.45 0.13
N GLU A 56 -12.51 -15.91 1.33
CA GLU A 56 -11.54 -16.40 2.31
C GLU A 56 -11.07 -17.81 1.95
N GLN A 57 -9.75 -17.99 1.91
CA GLN A 57 -9.10 -19.28 2.00
C GLN A 57 -8.72 -19.56 3.44
N THR A 58 -8.68 -20.83 3.82
CA THR A 58 -8.41 -21.25 5.20
C THR A 58 -7.37 -22.37 5.27
N GLY A 59 -6.75 -22.56 6.44
CA GLY A 59 -5.83 -23.66 6.69
C GLY A 59 -4.69 -23.71 5.66
N ARG A 60 -4.49 -24.85 5.00
CA ARG A 60 -3.39 -25.05 4.03
C ARG A 60 -3.48 -24.12 2.82
N GLU A 61 -4.68 -23.91 2.28
CA GLU A 61 -4.88 -23.00 1.14
C GLU A 61 -4.53 -21.55 1.51
N ALA A 62 -4.80 -21.16 2.76
CA ALA A 62 -4.40 -19.85 3.26
C ALA A 62 -2.87 -19.70 3.36
N LEU A 63 -2.18 -20.75 3.84
CA LEU A 63 -0.71 -20.76 3.91
C LEU A 63 -0.07 -20.68 2.52
N GLU A 64 -0.60 -21.45 1.56
CA GLU A 64 -0.16 -21.42 0.16
C GLU A 64 -0.33 -20.03 -0.46
N LEU A 65 -1.51 -19.44 -0.30
CA LEU A 65 -1.82 -18.12 -0.84
C LEU A 65 -0.99 -17.01 -0.17
N ALA A 66 -0.78 -17.08 1.14
CA ALA A 66 0.09 -16.13 1.85
C ALA A 66 1.54 -16.23 1.36
N ALA A 67 2.08 -17.44 1.29
CA ALA A 67 3.43 -17.69 0.81
C ALA A 67 3.65 -17.19 -0.63
N HIS A 68 2.67 -17.41 -1.51
CA HIS A 68 2.67 -16.85 -2.86
C HIS A 68 2.68 -15.32 -2.83
N SER A 69 1.84 -14.69 -2.00
CA SER A 69 1.72 -13.23 -1.92
C SER A 69 3.01 -12.54 -1.46
N TYR A 70 3.78 -13.14 -0.55
CA TYR A 70 5.06 -12.58 -0.09
C TYR A 70 6.12 -12.57 -1.21
N ARG A 71 6.05 -13.54 -2.12
CA ARG A 71 6.96 -13.71 -3.26
C ARG A 71 6.50 -13.00 -4.53
N ASP A 72 5.29 -12.44 -4.52
CA ASP A 72 4.72 -11.70 -5.64
C ASP A 72 5.43 -10.34 -5.78
N LEU A 73 6.56 -10.33 -6.48
CA LEU A 73 7.44 -9.17 -6.64
C LEU A 73 7.48 -8.60 -8.06
N HIS A 74 7.15 -9.40 -9.07
CA HIS A 74 7.42 -9.07 -10.46
C HIS A 74 6.16 -8.58 -11.19
N ILE A 75 6.37 -7.93 -12.33
CA ILE A 75 5.31 -7.53 -13.25
C ILE A 75 4.56 -8.79 -13.72
N ASN A 76 3.25 -8.69 -13.70
CA ASN A 76 2.37 -9.63 -14.38
C ASN A 76 1.71 -8.88 -15.55
N PRO A 77 1.80 -9.39 -16.80
CA PRO A 77 1.30 -8.69 -17.99
C PRO A 77 -0.21 -8.44 -17.99
N ASP A 78 -0.99 -9.26 -17.26
CA ASP A 78 -2.45 -9.17 -17.20
C ASP A 78 -2.94 -8.08 -16.25
N TYR A 79 -2.08 -7.64 -15.33
CA TYR A 79 -2.44 -6.73 -14.24
C TYR A 79 -1.75 -5.38 -14.37
N SER A 80 -2.36 -4.39 -13.72
CA SER A 80 -1.80 -3.05 -13.62
C SER A 80 -0.44 -3.06 -12.93
N GLN A 81 0.50 -2.31 -13.48
CA GLN A 81 1.80 -2.02 -12.84
C GLN A 81 1.72 -0.83 -11.89
N LYS A 82 0.60 -0.09 -11.90
CA LYS A 82 0.35 1.10 -11.07
C LYS A 82 -0.47 0.78 -9.81
N SER A 83 -1.04 -0.42 -9.73
CA SER A 83 -1.85 -0.88 -8.62
C SER A 83 -1.19 -2.10 -7.97
N ALA A 84 -0.99 -2.05 -6.66
CA ALA A 84 -0.44 -3.19 -5.93
C ALA A 84 -1.47 -4.33 -5.84
N ARG A 85 -1.04 -5.55 -6.15
CA ARG A 85 -1.85 -6.76 -5.88
C ARG A 85 -1.79 -7.05 -4.39
N ARG A 86 -2.93 -7.37 -3.78
CA ARG A 86 -3.03 -7.49 -2.32
C ARG A 86 -3.62 -8.83 -1.92
N THR A 87 -3.10 -9.38 -0.83
CA THR A 87 -3.69 -10.52 -0.13
C THR A 87 -3.82 -10.13 1.33
N VAL A 88 -5.03 -10.09 1.86
CA VAL A 88 -5.29 -9.66 3.24
C VAL A 88 -5.53 -10.88 4.12
N GLY A 89 -5.20 -10.80 5.40
CA GLY A 89 -5.56 -11.82 6.37
C GLY A 89 -4.47 -12.05 7.40
N VAL A 90 -4.51 -13.21 8.05
CA VAL A 90 -3.62 -13.54 9.15
C VAL A 90 -3.21 -15.02 9.10
N LEU A 91 -1.93 -15.24 9.35
CA LEU A 91 -1.36 -16.53 9.73
C LEU A 91 -0.99 -16.44 11.21
N TRP A 92 -1.64 -17.23 12.05
CA TRP A 92 -1.41 -17.23 13.49
C TRP A 92 -0.86 -18.59 13.93
N PHE A 93 0.35 -18.56 14.46
CA PHE A 93 1.06 -19.70 15.00
C PHE A 93 1.25 -19.54 16.51
N SER A 94 1.32 -20.69 17.18
CA SER A 94 1.55 -20.81 18.62
C SER A 94 3.02 -21.19 18.83
N PRO A 95 3.88 -20.29 19.35
CA PRO A 95 5.32 -20.54 19.51
C PRO A 95 5.61 -21.84 20.25
N SER A 96 4.87 -22.12 21.33
CA SER A 96 4.97 -23.36 22.11
C SER A 96 4.69 -24.65 21.31
N ARG A 97 3.95 -24.56 20.19
CA ARG A 97 3.61 -25.72 19.35
C ARG A 97 4.53 -25.91 18.17
N ILE A 98 5.08 -24.83 17.61
CA ILE A 98 5.83 -24.90 16.35
C ILE A 98 7.34 -24.98 16.53
N GLY A 99 7.89 -24.54 17.67
CA GLY A 99 9.33 -24.61 17.97
C GLY A 99 10.26 -23.78 17.06
N VAL A 100 9.74 -23.14 16.01
CA VAL A 100 10.50 -22.35 15.02
C VAL A 100 10.03 -20.89 14.94
N ALA A 101 9.37 -20.39 15.99
CA ALA A 101 8.84 -19.03 16.02
C ALA A 101 9.94 -17.97 15.83
N ASP A 102 11.06 -18.13 16.53
CA ASP A 102 12.21 -17.21 16.43
C ASP A 102 12.83 -17.24 15.03
N GLU A 103 12.90 -18.41 14.39
CA GLU A 103 13.38 -18.54 13.01
C GLU A 103 12.47 -17.80 12.02
N ILE A 104 11.14 -17.89 12.20
CA ILE A 104 10.17 -17.13 11.38
C ILE A 104 10.39 -15.63 11.58
N ALA A 105 10.45 -15.16 12.83
CA ALA A 105 10.63 -13.75 13.14
C ALA A 105 11.94 -13.20 12.55
N ALA A 106 13.06 -13.89 12.80
CA ALA A 106 14.37 -13.50 12.27
C ALA A 106 14.41 -13.53 10.73
N THR A 107 13.75 -14.50 10.09
CA THR A 107 13.67 -14.55 8.62
C THR A 107 12.86 -13.39 8.07
N VAL A 108 11.75 -13.03 8.70
CA VAL A 108 10.96 -11.86 8.31
C VAL A 108 11.78 -10.57 8.50
N GLU A 109 12.52 -10.44 9.59
CA GLU A 109 13.40 -9.29 9.84
C GLU A 109 14.48 -9.15 8.76
N ARG A 110 15.16 -10.24 8.38
CA ARG A 110 16.15 -10.21 7.30
C ARG A 110 15.54 -9.80 5.95
N ILE A 111 14.37 -10.33 5.60
CA ILE A 111 13.64 -9.94 4.38
C ILE A 111 13.34 -8.44 4.40
N ASN A 112 12.81 -7.95 5.52
CA ASN A 112 12.39 -6.58 5.66
C ASN A 112 13.59 -5.61 5.66
N ALA A 113 14.70 -6.00 6.31
CA ALA A 113 15.95 -5.25 6.31
C ALA A 113 16.56 -5.16 4.91
N ALA A 114 16.58 -6.25 4.15
CA ALA A 114 17.06 -6.23 2.77
C ALA A 114 16.21 -5.31 1.87
N LYS A 115 14.87 -5.34 2.04
CA LYS A 115 13.95 -4.42 1.34
C LYS A 115 14.24 -2.96 1.68
N ALA A 116 14.39 -2.65 2.97
CA ALA A 116 14.69 -1.31 3.44
C ALA A 116 16.05 -0.83 2.94
N GLY A 117 17.07 -1.70 2.97
CA GLY A 117 18.40 -1.40 2.47
C GLY A 117 18.41 -1.07 0.98
N ILE A 118 17.67 -1.82 0.15
CA ILE A 118 17.51 -1.50 -1.28
C ILE A 118 16.83 -0.14 -1.46
N GLU A 119 15.75 0.13 -0.74
CA GLU A 119 15.02 1.39 -0.81
C GLU A 119 15.91 2.59 -0.41
N GLU A 120 16.60 2.48 0.72
CA GLU A 120 17.51 3.51 1.22
C GLU A 120 18.67 3.77 0.27
N PHE A 121 19.32 2.71 -0.23
CA PHE A 121 20.40 2.83 -1.20
C PHE A 121 19.93 3.54 -2.48
N ILE A 122 18.76 3.16 -3.02
CA ILE A 122 18.21 3.78 -4.22
C ILE A 122 17.89 5.26 -3.98
N ILE A 123 17.25 5.60 -2.87
CA ILE A 123 16.85 6.98 -2.56
C ILE A 123 18.07 7.88 -2.32
N SER A 124 19.09 7.38 -1.63
CA SER A 124 20.31 8.13 -1.31
C SER A 124 21.26 8.26 -2.50
N THR A 125 21.32 7.27 -3.39
CA THR A 125 22.25 7.26 -4.53
C THR A 125 21.71 8.00 -5.76
N TYR A 126 20.40 7.92 -6.02
CA TYR A 126 19.81 8.45 -7.25
C TYR A 126 18.84 9.60 -6.95
N PRO A 127 19.12 10.83 -7.43
CA PRO A 127 18.34 12.01 -7.07
C PRO A 127 16.96 12.04 -7.73
N THR A 128 16.84 11.60 -8.97
CA THR A 128 15.57 11.67 -9.70
C THR A 128 14.78 10.37 -9.67
N ARG A 129 13.46 10.46 -9.83
CA ARG A 129 12.59 9.29 -9.94
C ARG A 129 12.94 8.39 -11.13
N GLN A 130 13.36 8.98 -12.24
CA GLN A 130 13.71 8.25 -13.47
C GLN A 130 14.98 7.42 -13.25
N GLU A 131 16.03 8.01 -12.69
CA GLU A 131 17.28 7.30 -12.37
C GLU A 131 17.03 6.17 -11.36
N ARG A 132 16.22 6.41 -10.32
CA ARG A 132 15.83 5.36 -9.35
C ARG A 132 15.15 4.18 -10.04
N PHE A 133 14.26 4.45 -11.00
CA PHE A 133 13.55 3.43 -11.74
C PHE A 133 14.51 2.64 -12.66
N GLU A 134 15.40 3.34 -13.37
CA GLU A 134 16.38 2.72 -14.26
C GLU A 134 17.39 1.85 -13.50
N ALA A 135 17.92 2.35 -12.38
CA ALA A 135 18.83 1.60 -11.52
C ALA A 135 18.19 0.32 -10.99
N LEU A 136 16.97 0.40 -10.46
CA LEU A 136 16.26 -0.79 -9.98
C LEU A 136 15.96 -1.78 -11.11
N ARG A 137 15.61 -1.29 -12.31
CA ARG A 137 15.31 -2.14 -13.46
C ARG A 137 16.57 -2.85 -14.00
N ALA A 138 17.72 -2.20 -13.95
CA ALA A 138 18.99 -2.77 -14.37
C ALA A 138 19.37 -3.97 -13.49
N GLU A 139 19.25 -3.81 -12.17
CA GLU A 139 19.68 -4.83 -11.19
C GLU A 139 18.59 -5.86 -10.87
N CYS A 140 17.31 -5.50 -11.01
CA CYS A 140 16.16 -6.35 -10.71
C CYS A 140 15.10 -6.28 -11.82
N PRO A 141 15.35 -6.87 -13.01
CA PRO A 141 14.47 -6.75 -14.16
C PRO A 141 13.03 -7.21 -13.85
N GLY A 142 12.07 -6.35 -14.19
CA GLY A 142 10.65 -6.66 -14.04
C GLY A 142 10.14 -6.62 -12.60
N VAL A 143 10.94 -6.20 -11.61
CA VAL A 143 10.44 -6.00 -10.25
C VAL A 143 9.45 -4.83 -10.21
N MET A 144 8.39 -4.97 -9.41
CA MET A 144 7.48 -3.89 -9.09
C MET A 144 7.93 -3.22 -7.79
N THR A 145 8.34 -1.95 -7.86
CA THR A 145 8.79 -1.17 -6.68
C THR A 145 7.76 -1.18 -5.54
N LEU A 146 6.46 -1.06 -5.87
CA LEU A 146 5.36 -1.13 -4.89
C LEU A 146 5.30 -2.46 -4.14
N HIS A 147 5.75 -3.55 -4.76
CA HIS A 147 5.77 -4.89 -4.18
C HIS A 147 7.09 -5.20 -3.48
N LEU A 148 8.19 -4.61 -3.94
CA LEU A 148 9.49 -4.71 -3.30
C LEU A 148 9.45 -4.05 -1.92
N TYR A 149 8.96 -2.81 -1.82
CA TYR A 149 9.05 -2.02 -0.58
C TYR A 149 8.00 -2.35 0.47
N ARG A 150 6.96 -3.13 0.15
CA ARG A 150 5.98 -3.57 1.16
C ARG A 150 6.62 -4.58 2.13
N GLN A 151 6.60 -4.22 3.40
CA GLN A 151 7.14 -5.02 4.49
C GLN A 151 6.19 -6.16 4.88
N ILE A 152 6.73 -7.32 5.26
CA ILE A 152 5.97 -8.42 5.87
C ILE A 152 5.82 -8.09 7.35
N ARG A 153 4.59 -7.98 7.84
CA ARG A 153 4.34 -7.69 9.26
C ARG A 153 4.29 -8.98 10.05
N CYS A 154 5.25 -9.14 10.95
CA CYS A 154 5.30 -10.22 11.92
C CYS A 154 5.20 -9.65 13.33
N TYR A 155 4.30 -10.20 14.13
CA TYR A 155 4.09 -9.80 15.53
C TYR A 155 4.48 -10.96 16.42
N ALA A 156 5.58 -10.82 17.14
CA ALA A 156 6.17 -11.87 17.98
C ALA A 156 6.19 -11.55 19.47
N ASN A 157 5.77 -10.36 19.88
CA ASN A 157 5.82 -9.90 21.27
C ASN A 157 4.81 -10.61 22.19
N GLY A 158 3.83 -11.32 21.63
CA GLY A 158 2.83 -12.04 22.41
C GLY A 158 1.77 -11.15 23.10
N ASP A 159 1.64 -9.90 22.68
CA ASP A 159 0.83 -8.85 23.32
C ASP A 159 -0.43 -8.45 22.53
N ILE A 160 -0.77 -9.15 21.45
CA ILE A 160 -1.95 -8.83 20.63
C ILE A 160 -3.23 -9.32 21.32
N ASP A 161 -4.18 -8.41 21.51
CA ASP A 161 -5.52 -8.73 22.02
C ASP A 161 -6.53 -8.95 20.88
N SER A 162 -6.46 -8.13 19.83
CA SER A 162 -7.39 -8.25 18.70
C SER A 162 -6.83 -7.71 17.39
N ILE A 163 -7.29 -8.29 16.28
CA ILE A 163 -7.04 -7.81 14.92
C ILE A 163 -8.37 -7.72 14.17
N ARG A 164 -8.69 -6.53 13.68
CA ARG A 164 -9.90 -6.26 12.89
C ARG A 164 -9.54 -5.68 11.53
N PHE A 165 -9.74 -6.47 10.47
CA PHE A 165 -9.55 -6.03 9.10
C PHE A 165 -10.75 -5.20 8.62
N THR A 166 -10.48 -4.06 8.00
CA THR A 166 -11.51 -3.17 7.46
C THR A 166 -11.04 -2.54 6.15
N TRP A 167 -11.99 -2.08 5.33
CA TRP A 167 -11.68 -1.22 4.20
C TRP A 167 -11.41 0.20 4.68
N GLN A 168 -10.40 0.84 4.11
CA GLN A 168 -10.08 2.24 4.32
C GLN A 168 -10.27 3.01 3.01
N ARG A 169 -11.13 4.02 3.05
CA ARG A 169 -11.19 5.11 2.08
C ARG A 169 -10.54 6.32 2.73
N LYS A 170 -9.51 6.86 2.10
CA LYS A 170 -8.81 8.06 2.56
C LYS A 170 -8.56 8.93 1.36
N ASP A 171 -8.46 10.22 1.62
CA ASP A 171 -7.92 11.16 0.66
C ASP A 171 -6.44 11.39 0.97
N SER A 172 -5.65 11.51 -0.08
CA SER A 172 -4.30 12.04 -0.03
C SER A 172 -4.42 13.55 -0.10
N LEU A 173 -3.93 14.23 0.93
CA LEU A 173 -3.93 15.68 1.04
C LEU A 173 -2.49 16.18 0.94
N LYS A 174 -2.24 17.16 0.08
CA LYS A 174 -0.94 17.82 -0.08
C LYS A 174 -1.15 19.32 -0.14
N ARG A 175 -0.28 20.09 0.52
CA ARG A 175 -0.18 21.54 0.27
C ARG A 175 0.73 21.75 -0.95
N PRO A 176 0.22 22.33 -2.04
CA PRO A 176 1.04 22.63 -3.20
C PRO A 176 1.91 23.86 -2.93
N VAL A 177 3.04 23.96 -3.63
CA VAL A 177 3.70 25.25 -3.86
C VAL A 177 2.87 25.97 -4.91
N LYS A 178 2.35 27.17 -4.59
CA LYS A 178 1.33 27.84 -5.42
C LYS A 178 1.83 28.12 -6.82
N GLU A 179 3.05 28.64 -6.95
CA GLU A 179 3.59 29.02 -8.26
C GLU A 179 3.87 27.80 -9.13
N GLU A 180 4.41 26.70 -8.57
CA GLU A 180 4.59 25.45 -9.31
C GLU A 180 3.26 24.85 -9.77
N LEU A 181 2.19 24.99 -8.98
CA LEU A 181 0.85 24.55 -9.38
C LEU A 181 0.31 25.41 -10.53
N LEU A 182 0.40 26.74 -10.42
CA LEU A 182 -0.02 27.66 -11.48
C LEU A 182 0.75 27.41 -12.78
N GLN A 183 2.06 27.21 -12.70
CA GLN A 183 2.91 26.93 -13.85
C GLN A 183 2.47 25.66 -14.58
N ARG A 184 2.23 24.56 -13.85
CA ARG A 184 1.72 23.30 -14.45
C ARG A 184 0.38 23.50 -15.16
N ILE A 185 -0.52 24.32 -14.62
CA ILE A 185 -1.84 24.57 -15.23
C ILE A 185 -1.72 25.46 -16.47
N ARG A 186 -0.83 26.48 -16.45
CA ARG A 186 -0.54 27.33 -17.62
C ARG A 186 0.06 26.54 -18.78
N GLU A 187 0.99 25.63 -18.49
CA GLU A 187 1.57 24.75 -19.52
C GLU A 187 0.52 23.82 -20.16
N GLU A 188 -0.44 23.33 -19.38
CA GLU A 188 -1.56 22.55 -19.92
C GLU A 188 -2.53 23.42 -20.73
N LEU A 189 -2.79 24.65 -20.28
CA LEU A 189 -3.64 25.61 -20.98
C LEU A 189 -3.09 25.94 -22.38
N GLU A 190 -1.79 26.16 -22.53
CA GLU A 190 -1.13 26.41 -23.82
C GLU A 190 -1.29 25.24 -24.81
N ARG A 191 -1.41 24.02 -24.30
CA ARG A 191 -1.56 22.79 -25.10
C ARG A 191 -3.01 22.39 -25.32
N SER A 192 -3.95 23.05 -24.64
CA SER A 192 -5.37 22.69 -24.60
C SER A 192 -6.14 23.29 -25.76
N GLY A 193 -7.08 22.50 -26.31
CA GLY A 193 -8.07 23.00 -27.28
C GLY A 193 -9.12 23.91 -26.64
N PRO A 194 -9.96 24.59 -27.44
CA PRO A 194 -10.90 25.62 -26.99
C PRO A 194 -11.82 25.18 -25.85
N ASP A 195 -12.27 23.92 -25.88
CA ASP A 195 -13.21 23.36 -24.90
C ASP A 195 -12.63 23.27 -23.47
N TYR A 196 -11.30 23.30 -23.34
CA TYR A 196 -10.60 23.16 -22.06
C TYR A 196 -9.97 24.47 -21.58
N GLN A 197 -9.91 25.52 -22.43
CA GLN A 197 -9.27 26.78 -22.07
C GLN A 197 -10.01 27.51 -20.94
N LEU A 198 -11.33 27.73 -21.10
CA LEU A 198 -12.12 28.48 -20.13
C LEU A 198 -12.11 27.84 -18.71
N PRO A 199 -12.30 26.51 -18.54
CA PRO A 199 -12.15 25.88 -17.23
C PRO A 199 -10.77 26.06 -16.58
N LEU A 200 -9.69 25.98 -17.38
CA LEU A 200 -8.32 26.15 -16.88
C LEU A 200 -8.02 27.60 -16.49
N GLU A 201 -8.48 28.58 -17.27
CA GLU A 201 -8.36 30.01 -16.94
C GLU A 201 -9.10 30.37 -15.65
N GLN A 202 -10.34 29.89 -15.49
CA GLN A 202 -11.11 30.07 -14.25
C GLN A 202 -10.40 29.43 -13.05
N LEU A 203 -9.80 28.26 -13.23
CA LEU A 203 -9.03 27.59 -12.18
C LEU A 203 -7.79 28.39 -11.80
N ILE A 204 -7.04 28.91 -12.78
CA ILE A 204 -5.88 29.79 -12.55
C ILE A 204 -6.30 31.01 -11.72
N GLN A 205 -7.40 31.68 -12.08
CA GLN A 205 -7.88 32.85 -11.33
C GLN A 205 -8.24 32.50 -9.88
N LYS A 206 -8.98 31.42 -9.66
CA LYS A 206 -9.35 30.98 -8.31
C LYS A 206 -8.14 30.65 -7.45
N ILE A 207 -7.14 29.96 -8.01
CA ILE A 207 -5.89 29.63 -7.30
C ILE A 207 -5.09 30.90 -7.02
N ALA A 208 -4.98 31.81 -7.98
CA ALA A 208 -4.28 33.08 -7.82
C ALA A 208 -4.88 33.93 -6.70
N ASN A 209 -6.21 33.92 -6.54
CA ASN A 209 -6.92 34.64 -5.49
C ASN A 209 -6.92 33.94 -4.12
N THR A 210 -6.46 32.69 -4.04
CA THR A 210 -6.39 31.93 -2.78
C THR A 210 -4.98 32.04 -2.18
N PRO A 211 -4.82 32.47 -0.91
CA PRO A 211 -3.53 32.43 -0.22
C PRO A 211 -2.94 31.01 -0.14
N GLU A 212 -1.64 30.87 -0.37
CA GLU A 212 -0.96 29.55 -0.40
C GLU A 212 -1.19 28.69 0.85
N PRO A 213 -1.18 29.23 2.09
CA PRO A 213 -1.45 28.43 3.28
C PRO A 213 -2.81 27.75 3.30
N TYR A 214 -3.78 28.23 2.52
CA TYR A 214 -5.13 27.69 2.43
C TYR A 214 -5.33 26.77 1.21
N LEU A 215 -4.34 26.64 0.32
CA LEU A 215 -4.42 25.75 -0.82
C LEU A 215 -4.16 24.29 -0.42
N ARG A 216 -4.97 23.38 -0.97
CA ARG A 216 -4.81 21.93 -0.80
C ARG A 216 -5.14 21.17 -2.08
N GLU A 217 -4.21 20.31 -2.49
CA GLU A 217 -4.43 19.25 -3.47
C GLU A 217 -5.03 18.04 -2.74
N ARG A 218 -6.22 17.61 -3.13
CA ARG A 218 -6.93 16.43 -2.63
C ARG A 218 -7.05 15.40 -3.74
N ARG A 219 -6.55 14.20 -3.48
CA ARG A 219 -6.71 13.04 -4.37
C ARG A 219 -7.36 11.90 -3.61
N GLU A 220 -8.44 11.35 -4.17
CA GLU A 220 -9.04 10.14 -3.62
C GLU A 220 -8.06 8.97 -3.73
N VAL A 221 -7.76 8.31 -2.60
CA VAL A 221 -6.96 7.09 -2.60
C VAL A 221 -7.89 5.91 -2.79
N LYS A 222 -7.61 5.09 -3.80
CA LYS A 222 -8.34 3.84 -4.02
C LYS A 222 -8.44 3.04 -2.73
N VAL A 223 -9.65 2.54 -2.47
CA VAL A 223 -9.95 1.75 -1.28
C VAL A 223 -8.90 0.65 -1.08
N GLN A 224 -8.45 0.47 0.16
CA GLN A 224 -7.45 -0.53 0.50
C GLN A 224 -7.74 -1.20 1.84
N PRO A 225 -7.31 -2.45 2.03
CA PRO A 225 -7.46 -3.14 3.29
C PRO A 225 -6.49 -2.57 4.34
N VAL A 226 -6.98 -2.43 5.57
CA VAL A 226 -6.19 -2.10 6.75
C VAL A 226 -6.49 -3.08 7.87
N ALA A 227 -5.53 -3.26 8.76
CA ALA A 227 -5.69 -3.99 10.01
C ALA A 227 -5.67 -3.00 11.17
N ASN A 228 -6.70 -3.05 12.01
CA ASN A 228 -6.74 -2.36 13.30
C ASN A 228 -6.32 -3.38 14.37
N ILE A 229 -5.19 -3.13 15.02
CA ILE A 229 -4.53 -4.06 15.93
C ILE A 229 -4.56 -3.43 17.32
N MET A 230 -5.18 -4.11 18.26
CA MET A 230 -5.08 -3.78 19.68
C MET A 230 -3.97 -4.64 20.28
N ALA A 231 -2.94 -4.00 20.81
CA ALA A 231 -1.83 -4.66 21.48
C ALA A 231 -1.37 -3.81 22.67
N ALA A 232 -1.14 -4.45 23.81
CA ALA A 232 -0.69 -3.78 25.04
C ALA A 232 -1.53 -2.53 25.43
N GLY A 233 -2.85 -2.55 25.18
CA GLY A 233 -3.75 -1.42 25.46
C GLY A 233 -3.75 -0.29 24.42
N GLU A 234 -2.96 -0.41 23.35
CA GLU A 234 -2.89 0.58 22.27
C GLU A 234 -3.53 0.07 20.97
N LEU A 235 -4.34 0.94 20.35
CA LEU A 235 -4.93 0.67 19.03
C LEU A 235 -4.08 1.29 17.92
N LYS A 236 -3.51 0.45 17.07
CA LYS A 236 -2.75 0.88 15.88
C LYS A 236 -3.44 0.42 14.59
N THR A 237 -3.60 1.35 13.64
CA THR A 237 -4.08 1.02 12.29
C THR A 237 -2.90 0.93 11.33
N VAL A 238 -2.76 -0.19 10.63
CA VAL A 238 -1.72 -0.39 9.61
C VAL A 238 -2.34 -0.79 8.28
N THR A 239 -1.67 -0.46 7.18
CA THR A 239 -2.01 -1.05 5.88
C THR A 239 -1.80 -2.55 5.92
N ALA A 240 -2.69 -3.31 5.28
CA ALA A 240 -2.61 -4.78 5.24
C ALA A 240 -2.52 -5.29 3.78
N PRO A 241 -1.44 -4.95 3.03
CA PRO A 241 -1.29 -5.36 1.64
C PRO A 241 -0.95 -6.85 1.48
N MET A 242 -0.43 -7.48 2.55
CA MET A 242 -0.06 -8.89 2.63
C MET A 242 -0.58 -9.46 3.96
N PRO A 243 -0.74 -10.79 4.10
CA PRO A 243 -1.17 -11.40 5.34
C PRO A 243 -0.21 -11.09 6.49
N LEU A 244 -0.77 -10.82 7.67
CA LEU A 244 0.00 -10.63 8.89
C LEU A 244 0.46 -11.99 9.43
N ILE A 245 1.67 -12.08 9.96
CA ILE A 245 2.13 -13.23 10.72
C ILE A 245 2.02 -12.87 12.21
N VAL A 246 1.42 -13.75 13.00
CA VAL A 246 1.32 -13.59 14.45
C VAL A 246 1.87 -14.83 15.12
N LEU A 247 2.82 -14.63 16.03
CA LEU A 247 3.50 -15.65 16.81
C LEU A 247 3.15 -15.42 18.28
N GLN A 248 2.10 -16.08 18.76
CA GLN A 248 1.60 -15.89 20.11
C GLN A 248 0.76 -17.08 20.60
N ASP A 249 0.90 -17.45 21.87
CA ASP A 249 0.11 -18.50 22.53
C ASP A 249 -1.19 -17.99 23.16
N LYS A 250 -1.26 -16.72 23.56
CA LYS A 250 -2.49 -16.09 24.05
C LYS A 250 -3.53 -15.95 22.93
N ASP A 251 -4.80 -16.17 23.25
CA ASP A 251 -5.90 -16.02 22.29
C ASP A 251 -6.06 -14.59 21.74
N ILE A 252 -6.50 -14.49 20.49
CA ILE A 252 -6.68 -13.23 19.77
C ILE A 252 -8.11 -13.15 19.24
N GLN A 253 -8.77 -12.01 19.45
CA GLN A 253 -10.04 -11.74 18.79
C GLN A 253 -9.80 -11.32 17.33
N LEU A 254 -10.24 -12.15 16.38
CA LEU A 254 -10.06 -11.91 14.95
C LEU A 254 -11.38 -11.52 14.28
N LYS A 255 -11.36 -10.42 13.51
CA LYS A 255 -12.44 -10.05 12.60
C LYS A 255 -11.89 -9.81 11.20
N LEU A 256 -12.33 -10.62 10.25
CA LEU A 256 -11.84 -10.60 8.88
C LEU A 256 -12.51 -9.53 8.03
N LEU A 257 -11.90 -9.30 6.88
CA LEU A 257 -12.35 -8.30 5.93
C LEU A 257 -13.64 -8.78 5.27
N ARG A 258 -14.68 -7.95 5.32
CA ARG A 258 -15.93 -8.21 4.60
C ARG A 258 -15.82 -7.74 3.15
N ASN A 259 -16.82 -8.09 2.34
CA ASN A 259 -17.01 -7.48 1.03
C ASN A 259 -17.00 -5.95 1.15
N PHE A 260 -16.49 -5.31 0.11
CA PHE A 260 -16.60 -3.86 -0.04
C PHE A 260 -17.83 -3.53 -0.87
N ASP A 261 -18.59 -2.55 -0.42
CA ASP A 261 -19.63 -1.89 -1.21
C ASP A 261 -19.45 -0.36 -1.12
N ALA A 262 -19.32 0.31 -2.26
CA ALA A 262 -19.17 1.75 -2.37
C ALA A 262 -20.36 2.51 -1.78
N SER A 263 -21.58 1.96 -1.90
CA SER A 263 -22.81 2.61 -1.44
C SER A 263 -22.99 2.59 0.07
N GLU A 264 -22.28 1.71 0.79
CA GLU A 264 -22.26 1.72 2.25
C GLU A 264 -21.62 3.03 2.74
N GLN A 265 -22.46 4.00 3.11
CA GLN A 265 -22.02 5.30 3.57
C GLN A 265 -21.37 5.18 4.95
N ARG A 266 -20.06 5.48 5.02
CA ARG A 266 -19.46 5.93 6.27
C ARG A 266 -19.71 7.42 6.41
N LYS A 267 -20.01 7.87 7.64
CA LYS A 267 -20.17 9.28 8.00
C LYS A 267 -19.10 10.13 7.32
N THR A 268 -19.54 11.14 6.58
CA THR A 268 -18.67 12.15 5.98
C THR A 268 -17.79 12.74 7.08
N ARG A 269 -16.46 12.72 6.90
CA ARG A 269 -15.56 13.34 7.87
C ARG A 269 -15.79 14.86 7.88
N SER A 270 -15.65 15.47 9.06
CA SER A 270 -15.90 16.90 9.28
C SER A 270 -14.99 17.81 8.46
N ASP A 271 -13.77 17.37 8.14
CA ASP A 271 -12.79 18.07 7.32
C ASP A 271 -13.25 18.29 5.87
N LYS A 272 -14.12 17.43 5.34
CA LYS A 272 -14.72 17.57 4.00
C LYS A 272 -15.81 18.65 3.94
N ALA A 273 -16.45 18.96 5.07
CA ALA A 273 -17.56 19.90 5.12
C ALA A 273 -17.12 21.38 5.10
N ALA A 274 -15.85 21.66 5.40
CA ALA A 274 -15.36 23.03 5.57
C ALA A 274 -14.56 23.58 4.37
N SER A 275 -14.17 22.75 3.41
CA SER A 275 -13.34 23.17 2.26
C SER A 275 -14.16 23.58 1.03
N GLU A 276 -13.78 24.68 0.37
CA GLU A 276 -14.34 25.13 -0.91
C GLU A 276 -13.57 24.50 -2.07
N ILE A 277 -14.26 23.86 -3.01
CA ILE A 277 -13.64 23.30 -4.21
C ILE A 277 -13.41 24.42 -5.24
N LEU A 278 -12.14 24.66 -5.57
CA LEU A 278 -11.75 25.64 -6.59
C LEU A 278 -11.89 25.04 -8.00
N GLY A 279 -11.54 23.76 -8.15
CA GLY A 279 -11.71 22.99 -9.39
C GLY A 279 -10.92 21.69 -9.39
N THR A 280 -10.66 21.12 -10.57
CA THR A 280 -9.91 19.87 -10.74
C THR A 280 -8.83 19.99 -11.81
N PHE A 281 -7.67 19.41 -11.58
CA PHE A 281 -6.56 19.37 -12.53
C PHE A 281 -5.87 18.00 -12.48
N GLY A 282 -5.72 17.32 -13.63
CA GLY A 282 -5.05 16.00 -13.70
C GLY A 282 -5.67 14.92 -12.78
N GLY A 283 -6.99 14.96 -12.55
CA GLY A 283 -7.68 14.06 -11.63
C GLY A 283 -7.46 14.36 -10.14
N ILE A 284 -6.91 15.53 -9.81
CA ILE A 284 -6.73 16.03 -8.45
C ILE A 284 -7.73 17.17 -8.22
N THR A 285 -8.42 17.15 -7.09
CA THR A 285 -9.28 18.25 -6.65
C THR A 285 -8.41 19.31 -5.99
N ILE A 286 -8.55 20.56 -6.42
CA ILE A 286 -7.89 21.72 -5.82
C ILE A 286 -8.95 22.44 -4.99
N GLU A 287 -8.66 22.64 -3.70
CA GLU A 287 -9.58 23.24 -2.76
C GLU A 287 -8.90 24.27 -1.87
N SER A 288 -9.70 25.23 -1.41
CA SER A 288 -9.36 26.15 -0.33
C SER A 288 -9.90 25.56 0.98
N PHE A 289 -9.10 25.48 2.03
CA PHE A 289 -9.57 25.05 3.35
C PHE A 289 -9.49 26.20 4.36
N PRO A 290 -10.37 26.21 5.38
CA PRO A 290 -10.38 27.30 6.35
C PRO A 290 -9.06 27.33 7.13
N GLY A 291 -8.60 28.55 7.43
CA GLY A 291 -7.52 28.79 8.38
C GLY A 291 -7.89 28.39 9.81
#